data_AF-A0A1G6KCE2-F1
#
_entry.id   AF-A0A1G6KCE2-F1
#
_cell.length_a   1.000
_cell.length_b   1.000
_cell.length_c   1.000
_cell.angle_alpha   90.00
_cell.angle_beta   90.00
_cell.angle_gamma   90.00
#
_symmetry.space_group_name_H-M   'P 1'
#
loop_
_entity.id
_entity.type
_entity.pdbx_description
1 polymer ?
#
loop_
_entity_poly.entity_id
_entity_poly.type
_entity_poly.pdbx_seq_one_letter_code
_entity_poly.pdbx_strand_id
1 'polypeptide(L)' 'MNTKSKAMSEFKFGNAVVVPNSRGQCIKPTHFEEDGTYWLVNNGIWYYWRELWGWCGYIGQVNTAFLASKQPLSQMYV' A
#
# COMPACT_ATOMS: atom_id res chain seq x y z
N MET A 1 -15.55 11.39 17.47
CA MET A 1 -14.46 10.39 17.48
C MET A 1 -13.88 10.32 16.08
N ASN A 2 -12.72 10.93 15.83
CA ASN A 2 -11.98 10.76 14.58
C ASN A 2 -10.50 10.64 14.92
N THR A 3 -10.14 9.49 15.49
CA THR A 3 -8.77 9.16 15.89
C THR A 3 -8.00 8.69 14.66
N LYS A 4 -7.64 9.61 13.76
CA LYS A 4 -6.60 9.36 12.75
C LYS A 4 -5.22 9.51 13.36
N SER A 5 -4.96 8.75 14.41
CA SER A 5 -3.61 8.47 14.90
C SER A 5 -2.99 7.44 13.96
N LYS A 6 -2.50 7.90 12.80
CA LYS A 6 -1.58 7.11 11.95
C LYS A 6 -0.41 8.00 11.52
N ALA A 7 0.06 8.81 12.47
CA ALA A 7 1.26 9.62 12.33
C ALA A 7 2.47 8.68 12.42
N MET A 8 2.93 8.16 11.28
CA MET A 8 4.34 7.79 10.97
C MET A 8 4.50 6.93 9.69
N SER A 9 3.43 6.40 9.09
CA SER A 9 3.56 5.44 7.95
C SER A 9 3.24 5.99 6.56
N GLU A 10 2.71 7.21 6.45
CA GLU A 10 2.39 7.85 5.17
C GLU A 10 3.14 9.18 5.08
N PHE A 11 4.21 9.23 4.30
CA PHE A 11 4.76 10.51 3.90
C PHE A 11 3.94 11.00 2.70
N LYS A 12 3.14 12.05 2.88
CA LYS A 12 2.45 12.71 1.77
C LYS A 12 3.39 13.73 1.15
N PHE A 13 4.14 13.32 0.13
CA PHE A 13 4.88 14.27 -0.70
C PHE A 13 3.94 14.77 -1.80
N GLY A 14 3.20 15.83 -1.51
CA GLY A 14 2.14 16.35 -2.39
C GLY A 14 0.97 15.36 -2.53
N ASN A 15 0.44 15.20 -3.75
CA ASN A 15 -0.66 14.28 -4.08
C ASN A 15 -0.20 12.83 -4.33
N ALA A 16 0.87 12.37 -3.66
CA ALA A 16 1.33 11.00 -3.79
C ALA A 16 1.41 10.35 -2.39
N VAL A 17 0.76 9.20 -2.25
CA VAL A 17 0.98 8.32 -1.10
C VAL A 17 2.30 7.61 -1.33
N VAL A 18 3.23 7.71 -0.39
CA VAL A 18 4.44 6.88 -0.38
C VAL A 18 4.63 6.22 0.97
N VAL A 19 5.07 4.96 0.92
CA VAL A 19 5.33 4.12 2.07
C VAL A 19 6.81 3.80 2.10
N PRO A 20 7.54 4.13 3.19
CA PRO A 20 8.98 3.93 3.29
C PRO A 20 9.33 2.44 3.31
N ASN A 21 10.46 2.02 2.75
CA ASN A 21 11.00 0.67 2.97
C ASN A 21 12.02 0.66 4.12
N SER A 22 12.55 -0.52 4.47
CA SER A 22 13.58 -0.70 5.50
C SER A 22 14.91 0.04 5.21
N ARG A 23 15.09 0.56 4.00
CA ARG A 23 16.23 1.38 3.58
C ARG A 23 15.94 2.88 3.63
N GLY A 24 14.78 3.29 4.15
CA GLY A 24 14.33 4.69 4.20
C GLY A 24 13.88 5.25 2.84
N GLN A 25 13.73 4.41 1.81
CA GLN A 25 13.27 4.85 0.49
C GLN A 25 11.74 4.87 0.45
N CYS A 26 11.17 5.97 -0.04
CA CYS A 26 9.74 6.10 -0.24
C CYS A 26 9.28 5.35 -1.50
N ILE A 27 8.47 4.30 -1.33
CA ILE A 27 7.90 3.53 -2.44
C ILE A 27 6.47 3.97 -2.67
N LYS A 28 6.08 4.15 -3.94
CA LYS A 28 4.68 4.42 -4.32
C LYS A 28 3.91 3.09 -4.36
N PRO A 29 2.94 2.85 -3.46
CA PRO A 29 2.00 1.75 -3.63
C PRO A 29 1.19 1.96 -4.91
N THR A 30 0.68 0.87 -5.48
CA THR A 30 -0.20 0.90 -6.65
C THR A 30 -1.67 0.70 -6.27
N HIS A 31 -1.92 -0.03 -5.18
CA HIS A 31 -3.26 -0.31 -4.68
C HIS A 31 -3.34 -0.15 -3.16
N PHE A 32 -4.56 -0.03 -2.65
CA PHE A 32 -4.87 -0.09 -1.23
C PHE A 32 -6.09 -0.98 -0.98
N GLU A 33 -6.20 -1.54 0.22
CA GLU A 33 -7.38 -2.25 0.70
C GLU A 33 -8.14 -1.39 1.73
N GLU A 34 -9.43 -1.67 1.93
CA GLU A 34 -10.30 -0.90 2.84
C GLU A 34 -9.83 -0.90 4.30
N ASP A 35 -9.08 -1.93 4.70
CA ASP A 35 -8.43 -2.05 6.01
C ASP A 35 -7.21 -1.11 6.18
N GLY A 36 -6.81 -0.41 5.10
CA GLY A 36 -5.65 0.46 5.07
C GLY A 36 -4.34 -0.27 4.79
N THR A 37 -4.38 -1.50 4.28
CA THR A 37 -3.21 -2.24 3.80
C THR A 37 -2.80 -1.73 2.42
N TYR A 38 -1.52 -1.37 2.27
CA TYR A 38 -0.96 -0.94 0.99
C TYR A 38 -0.41 -2.10 0.19
N TRP A 39 -0.64 -2.05 -1.12
CA TRP A 39 -0.19 -3.07 -2.05
C TRP A 39 0.64 -2.45 -3.17
N LEU A 40 1.72 -3.14 -3.53
CA LEU A 40 2.61 -2.79 -4.63
C LEU A 40 2.66 -3.97 -5.60
N VAL A 41 2.59 -3.66 -6.89
CA VAL A 41 2.86 -4.62 -7.95
C VAL A 41 4.14 -4.21 -8.64
N ASN A 42 5.15 -5.06 -8.61
CA ASN A 42 6.40 -4.85 -9.33
C ASN A 42 6.71 -6.08 -10.18
N ASN A 43 6.77 -5.93 -11.51
CA ASN A 43 7.01 -7.00 -12.47
C ASN A 43 6.08 -8.22 -12.30
N GLY A 44 4.80 -7.98 -12.01
CA GLY A 44 3.80 -9.04 -11.78
C GLY A 44 3.88 -9.70 -10.40
N ILE A 45 4.87 -9.34 -9.57
CA ILE A 45 4.99 -9.81 -8.19
C ILE A 45 4.27 -8.82 -7.27
N TRP A 46 3.42 -9.37 -6.41
CA TRP A 46 2.66 -8.60 -5.44
C TRP A 46 3.38 -8.52 -4.12
N TYR A 47 3.38 -7.33 -3.54
CA TYR A 47 3.91 -7.05 -2.21
C TYR A 47 2.83 -6.33 -1.41
N TYR A 48 2.74 -6.63 -0.12
CA TYR A 48 1.89 -5.91 0.82
C TYR A 48 2.74 -5.24 1.89
N TRP A 49 2.31 -4.07 2.33
CA TRP A 49 2.95 -3.38 3.44
C TRP A 49 2.41 -3.90 4.76
N ARG A 50 3.31 -4.23 5.68
CA ARG A 50 2.98 -4.56 7.05
C ARG A 50 3.79 -3.69 8.01
N GLU A 51 3.12 -3.07 8.96
CA GLU A 51 3.78 -2.34 10.04
C GLU A 51 4.76 -3.28 10.78
N LEU A 52 5.93 -2.76 11.15
CA LEU A 52 7.07 -3.49 11.75
C LEU A 52 7.90 -4.38 10.81
N TRP A 53 7.32 -4.89 9.72
CA TRP A 53 8.01 -5.83 8.81
C TRP A 53 8.40 -5.21 7.47
N GLY A 54 7.66 -4.21 7.06
CA GLY A 54 7.83 -3.50 5.81
C GLY A 54 7.11 -4.16 4.64
N TRP A 55 7.70 -4.08 3.44
CA TRP A 55 7.16 -4.69 2.23
C TRP A 55 7.42 -6.20 2.23
N CYS A 56 6.35 -6.97 2.32
CA CYS A 56 6.39 -8.43 2.30
C CYS A 56 5.90 -8.96 0.96
N GLY A 57 6.58 -9.96 0.40
CA GLY A 57 6.12 -10.65 -0.81
C GLY A 57 4.85 -11.43 -0.53
N TYR A 58 3.87 -11.32 -1.42
CA TYR A 58 2.66 -12.13 -1.35
C TYR A 58 2.94 -13.51 -1.94
N ILE A 59 2.75 -14.54 -1.12
CA ILE A 59 2.90 -15.95 -1.51
C ILE A 59 1.51 -16.56 -1.52
N GLY A 60 0.79 -16.37 -2.62
CA GLY A 60 -0.56 -16.89 -2.80
C GLY A 60 -1.01 -16.80 -4.26
N GLN A 61 -2.08 -17.52 -4.61
CA GLN A 61 -2.67 -17.38 -5.94
C GLN A 61 -3.30 -15.98 -6.08
N VAL A 62 -2.83 -15.23 -7.07
CA VAL A 62 -3.46 -13.99 -7.52
C VAL A 62 -4.64 -14.41 -8.40
N ASN A 63 -5.87 -14.16 -7.94
CA ASN A 63 -7.09 -14.44 -8.69
C ASN A 63 -7.95 -13.18 -8.83
N THR A 64 -9.03 -13.26 -9.62
CA THR A 64 -9.91 -12.11 -9.88
C THR A 64 -10.53 -11.52 -8.60
N ALA A 65 -10.86 -12.36 -7.61
CA ALA A 65 -11.40 -11.89 -6.33
C ALA A 65 -10.37 -11.10 -5.51
N PHE A 66 -9.12 -11.57 -5.50
CA PHE A 66 -8.00 -10.89 -4.87
C PHE A 66 -7.70 -9.54 -5.54
N LEU A 67 -7.85 -9.44 -6.87
CA LEU A 67 -7.70 -8.17 -7.59
C LEU A 67 -8.88 -7.23 -7.33
N ALA A 68 -10.10 -7.74 -7.28
CA ALA A 68 -11.31 -6.95 -7.05
C ALA A 68 -11.36 -6.30 -5.65
N SER A 69 -10.70 -6.89 -4.65
CA SER A 69 -10.60 -6.31 -3.31
C SER A 69 -9.66 -5.11 -3.21
N LYS A 70 -8.88 -4.84 -4.26
CA LYS A 70 -7.80 -3.84 -4.26
C LYS A 70 -8.22 -2.64 -5.08
N GLN A 71 -8.34 -1.51 -4.41
CA GLN A 71 -8.70 -0.24 -5.05
C GLN A 71 -7.42 0.40 -5.60
N PRO A 72 -7.43 0.87 -6.86
CA PRO A 72 -6.27 1.56 -7.43
C PRO A 72 -6.11 2.93 -6.75
N LEU A 73 -4.87 3.29 -6.43
CA LEU A 73 -4.58 4.57 -5.78
C LEU A 73 -4.88 5.79 -6.66
N SER A 74 -5.02 5.60 -7.97
CA SER A 74 -5.47 6.66 -8.89
C SER A 74 -6.89 7.15 -8.61
N GLN A 75 -7.72 6.35 -7.93
CA GLN A 75 -9.12 6.69 -7.61
C GLN A 75 -9.28 7.47 -6.29
N MET A 76 -8.23 7.62 -5.48
CA MET A 76 -8.25 8.39 -4.23
C MET A 76 -8.05 9.91 -4.41
N TYR A 77 -7.79 10.37 -5.64
CA TYR A 77 -7.60 11.79 -5.96
C TYR A 77 -8.74 12.27 -6.85
N VAL A 78 -9.86 12.69 -6.24
CA VAL A 78 -10.91 13.53 -6.84
C VAL A 78 -11.06 14.77 -5.96
#